data_AF-A0A381I8G9-F1
#
_entry.id   AF-A0A381I8G9-F1
#
_cell.length_a   1.000
_cell.length_b   1.000
_cell.length_c   1.000
_cell.angle_alpha   90.00
_cell.angle_beta   90.00
_cell.angle_gamma   90.00
#
_symmetry.space_group_name_H-M   'P 1'
#
loop_
_entity.id
_entity.type
_entity.pdbx_description
1 polymer ?
#
loop_
_entity_poly.entity_id
_entity_poly.type
_entity_poly.pdbx_seq_one_letter_code
_entity_poly.pdbx_strand_id
1 'polypeptide(L)'
;MVNAIHIAAEISEMFPADERPETTEGYEGFWHLNSIGGNVENVSMAYIIRDHCKEKFENRKSIMIENIEKINKKYDNRVELDLKDSYYNMKEKIEPVMFIVDIAKEAMEELGIKPRLVPVRGGTDGARLSFNGLPCPNIFTGGLNFHGKNECIPVSSMEKATKLIVRIAEKYAERV
;
A
#
# COMPACT_ATOMS: atom_id res chain seq x y z
N MET A 1 21.56 -20.78 27.79
CA MET A 1 21.51 -19.45 27.14
C MET A 1 20.61 -19.58 25.92
N VAL A 2 19.66 -18.66 25.72
CA VAL A 2 18.81 -18.58 24.51
C VAL A 2 19.22 -17.31 23.78
N ASN A 3 19.63 -17.41 22.52
CA ASN A 3 20.15 -16.27 21.75
C ASN A 3 19.04 -15.65 20.89
N ALA A 4 18.69 -14.39 21.17
CA ALA A 4 17.62 -13.68 20.46
C ALA A 4 17.90 -13.51 18.96
N ILE A 5 19.17 -13.43 18.53
CA ILE A 5 19.55 -13.34 17.11
C ILE A 5 19.12 -14.59 16.35
N HIS A 6 19.27 -15.78 16.94
CA HIS A 6 18.88 -17.03 16.28
C HIS A 6 17.37 -17.18 16.17
N ILE A 7 16.62 -16.73 17.19
CA ILE A 7 15.15 -16.69 17.12
C ILE A 7 14.69 -15.74 16.01
N ALA A 8 15.28 -14.54 15.94
CA ALA A 8 14.95 -13.56 14.91
C ALA A 8 15.27 -14.05 13.49
N ALA A 9 16.40 -14.73 13.30
CA ALA A 9 16.76 -15.36 12.03
C ALA A 9 15.77 -16.48 11.65
N GLU A 10 15.32 -17.28 12.61
CA GLU A 10 14.28 -18.28 12.36
C GLU A 10 12.97 -17.62 11.91
N ILE A 11 12.53 -16.56 12.60
CA ILE A 11 11.33 -15.79 12.23
C ILE A 11 11.43 -15.21 10.82
N SER A 12 12.60 -14.69 10.40
CA SER A 12 12.76 -14.12 9.06
C SER A 12 12.66 -15.13 7.93
N GLU A 13 12.95 -16.39 8.21
CA GLU A 13 12.82 -17.50 7.24
C GLU A 13 11.43 -18.13 7.24
N MET A 14 10.51 -17.72 8.13
CA MET A 14 9.14 -18.26 8.16
C MET A 14 8.22 -17.69 7.08
N PHE A 15 8.63 -16.61 6.39
CA PHE A 15 7.83 -15.94 5.37
C PHE A 15 8.39 -16.22 3.96
N PRO A 16 7.54 -16.48 2.96
CA PRO A 16 7.98 -16.81 1.60
C PRO A 16 8.85 -15.73 0.97
N ALA A 17 9.97 -16.14 0.35
CA ALA A 17 10.91 -15.22 -0.27
C ALA A 17 10.39 -14.61 -1.58
N ASP A 18 9.46 -15.28 -2.24
CA ASP A 18 8.72 -14.83 -3.42
C ASP A 18 7.62 -13.83 -3.09
N GLU A 19 7.25 -13.67 -1.81
CA GLU A 19 6.25 -12.69 -1.34
C GLU A 19 6.90 -11.52 -0.60
N ARG A 20 7.95 -10.94 -1.19
CA ARG A 20 8.69 -9.76 -0.70
C ARG A 20 8.54 -8.58 -1.67
N PRO A 21 8.77 -7.31 -1.24
CA PRO A 21 8.66 -6.16 -2.13
C PRO A 21 9.51 -6.27 -3.39
N GLU A 22 10.72 -6.83 -3.28
CA GLU A 22 11.66 -7.02 -4.37
C GLU A 22 11.28 -8.13 -5.37
N THR A 23 10.30 -8.97 -5.05
CA THR A 23 9.83 -10.08 -5.90
C THR A 23 8.36 -9.98 -6.29
N THR A 24 7.66 -8.91 -5.91
CA THR A 24 6.21 -8.75 -6.13
C THR A 24 5.87 -7.48 -6.90
N GLU A 25 4.86 -7.56 -7.77
CA GLU A 25 4.41 -6.45 -8.60
C GLU A 25 2.88 -6.30 -8.64
N GLY A 26 2.40 -5.21 -9.24
CA GLY A 26 0.98 -4.97 -9.48
C GLY A 26 0.13 -5.11 -8.21
N TYR A 27 -0.71 -6.15 -8.17
CA TYR A 27 -1.65 -6.44 -7.08
C TYR A 27 -1.15 -7.45 -6.04
N GLU A 28 0.06 -7.98 -6.19
CA GLU A 28 0.62 -8.98 -5.30
C GLU A 28 0.97 -8.37 -3.94
N GLY A 29 0.46 -8.99 -2.87
CA GLY A 29 0.79 -8.64 -1.50
C GLY A 29 2.14 -9.20 -1.06
N PHE A 30 2.64 -8.74 0.09
CA PHE A 30 3.95 -9.15 0.61
C PHE A 30 4.06 -9.03 2.13
N TRP A 31 5.06 -9.71 2.68
CA TRP A 31 5.66 -9.41 3.97
C TRP A 31 7.00 -8.71 3.75
N HIS A 32 7.29 -7.67 4.53
CA HIS A 32 8.56 -6.97 4.42
C HIS A 32 9.15 -6.73 5.80
N LEU A 33 10.32 -7.32 6.05
CA LEU A 33 11.18 -6.99 7.19
C LEU A 33 11.84 -5.63 6.90
N ASN A 34 11.24 -4.57 7.42
CA ASN A 34 11.67 -3.20 7.17
C ASN A 34 12.90 -2.81 8.02
N SER A 35 13.01 -3.35 9.24
CA SER A 35 14.19 -3.14 10.07
C SER A 35 14.37 -4.29 11.07
N ILE A 36 15.62 -4.62 11.36
CA ILE A 36 16.01 -5.57 12.40
C ILE A 36 17.23 -5.03 13.14
N GLY A 37 17.24 -5.17 14.46
CA GLY A 37 18.37 -4.74 15.28
C GLY A 37 18.34 -5.35 16.68
N GLY A 38 19.51 -5.64 17.23
CA GLY A 38 19.63 -6.22 18.56
C GLY A 38 20.95 -6.95 18.79
N ASN A 39 20.96 -7.78 19.82
CA ASN A 39 22.10 -8.59 20.26
C ASN A 39 21.61 -9.93 20.85
N VAL A 40 22.48 -10.65 21.56
CA VAL A 40 22.16 -11.97 22.15
C VAL A 40 20.99 -11.92 23.14
N GLU A 41 20.81 -10.81 23.87
CA GLU A 41 19.81 -10.63 24.91
C GLU A 41 18.42 -10.26 24.33
N ASN A 42 18.38 -9.33 23.38
CA ASN A 42 17.13 -8.85 22.79
C ASN A 42 17.31 -8.47 21.31
N VAL A 43 16.26 -8.68 20.52
CA VAL A 43 16.16 -8.26 19.12
C VAL A 43 14.78 -7.67 18.88
N SER A 44 14.72 -6.57 18.13
CA SER A 44 13.49 -5.99 17.61
C SER A 44 13.43 -6.14 16.09
N MET A 45 12.27 -6.58 15.59
CA MET A 45 11.98 -6.71 14.16
C MET A 45 10.74 -5.89 13.83
N ALA A 46 10.82 -5.04 12.80
CA ALA A 46 9.68 -4.30 12.29
C ALA A 46 9.27 -4.89 10.94
N TYR A 47 8.08 -5.47 10.89
CA TYR A 47 7.46 -5.95 9.67
C TYR A 47 6.37 -5.01 9.20
N ILE A 48 6.18 -4.94 7.88
CA ILE A 48 4.94 -4.46 7.28
C ILE A 48 4.29 -5.57 6.47
N ILE A 49 2.95 -5.62 6.53
CA ILE A 49 2.11 -6.53 5.75
C ILE A 49 1.30 -5.68 4.78
N ARG A 50 1.30 -6.05 3.50
CA ARG A 50 0.53 -5.37 2.46
C ARG A 50 -0.24 -6.38 1.64
N ASP A 51 -1.52 -6.11 1.40
CA ASP A 51 -2.30 -6.82 0.39
C ASP A 51 -3.43 -5.92 -0.11
N HIS A 52 -3.75 -6.02 -1.41
CA HIS A 52 -4.88 -5.29 -1.99
C HIS A 52 -6.23 -5.93 -1.65
N CYS A 53 -6.24 -7.23 -1.35
CA CYS A 53 -7.42 -7.99 -0.97
C CYS A 53 -7.51 -8.07 0.56
N LYS A 54 -8.66 -7.66 1.12
CA LYS A 54 -8.90 -7.67 2.56
C LYS A 54 -8.81 -9.07 3.17
N GLU A 55 -9.35 -10.08 2.48
CA GLU A 55 -9.29 -11.47 2.93
C GLU A 55 -7.85 -11.98 2.99
N LYS A 56 -7.06 -11.74 1.93
CA LYS A 56 -5.63 -12.10 1.94
C LYS A 56 -4.85 -11.34 2.99
N PHE A 57 -5.14 -10.05 3.20
CA PHE A 57 -4.55 -9.23 4.25
C PHE A 57 -4.78 -9.84 5.64
N GLU A 58 -6.02 -10.19 5.98
CA GLU A 58 -6.32 -10.84 7.26
C GLU A 58 -5.67 -12.24 7.36
N ASN A 59 -5.66 -13.01 6.27
CA ASN A 59 -4.96 -14.30 6.25
C ASN A 59 -3.46 -14.16 6.53
N ARG A 60 -2.79 -13.14 5.97
CA ARG A 60 -1.38 -12.84 6.24
C ARG A 60 -1.12 -12.49 7.71
N LYS A 61 -2.06 -11.79 8.35
CA LYS A 61 -2.04 -11.48 9.79
C LYS A 61 -2.17 -12.76 10.62
N SER A 62 -3.11 -13.65 10.25
CA SER A 62 -3.25 -14.96 10.89
C SER A 62 -1.98 -15.80 10.78
N ILE A 63 -1.36 -15.87 9.59
CA ILE A 63 -0.09 -16.58 9.37
C ILE A 63 1.03 -16.02 10.28
N MET A 64 1.14 -14.69 10.40
CA MET A 64 2.09 -14.05 11.32
C MET A 64 1.84 -14.51 12.76
N ILE A 65 0.60 -14.44 13.24
CA ILE A 65 0.23 -14.84 14.61
C ILE A 65 0.56 -16.32 14.83
N GLU A 66 0.12 -17.21 13.93
CA GLU A 66 0.38 -18.65 14.03
C GLU A 66 1.87 -18.98 14.05
N ASN A 67 2.68 -18.28 13.24
CA ASN A 67 4.12 -18.46 13.21
C ASN A 67 4.77 -18.01 14.52
N ILE A 68 4.37 -16.87 15.08
CA ILE A 68 4.87 -16.42 16.39
C ILE A 68 4.43 -17.36 17.51
N GLU A 69 3.21 -17.91 17.47
CA GLU A 69 2.78 -18.93 18.44
C GLU A 69 3.62 -20.21 18.36
N LYS A 70 3.98 -20.68 17.16
CA LYS A 70 4.88 -21.83 16.98
C LYS A 70 6.27 -21.56 17.57
N ILE A 71 6.81 -20.36 17.33
CA ILE A 71 8.08 -19.92 17.90
C ILE A 71 8.00 -19.86 19.43
N ASN A 72 6.92 -19.31 19.98
CA ASN A 72 6.71 -19.21 21.42
C ASN A 72 6.56 -20.56 22.12
N LYS A 73 5.94 -21.57 21.46
CA LYS A 73 5.92 -22.95 21.96
C LYS A 73 7.32 -23.58 22.03
N LYS A 74 8.22 -23.19 21.12
CA LYS A 74 9.61 -23.68 21.06
C LYS A 74 10.54 -22.95 22.04
N TYR A 75 10.25 -21.68 22.34
CA TYR A 75 11.15 -20.80 23.09
C TYR A 75 10.52 -20.22 24.37
N ASP A 76 9.56 -20.90 24.98
CA ASP A 76 8.95 -20.54 26.27
C ASP A 76 8.37 -19.10 26.33
N ASN A 77 7.57 -18.71 25.31
CA ASN A 77 6.88 -17.42 25.23
C ASN A 77 7.79 -16.17 25.30
N ARG A 78 8.97 -16.23 24.67
CA ARG A 78 9.95 -15.13 24.67
C ARG A 78 9.75 -14.07 23.60
N VAL A 79 8.80 -14.24 22.69
CA VAL A 79 8.54 -13.33 21.57
C VAL A 79 7.20 -12.62 21.78
N GLU A 80 7.23 -11.29 21.78
CA GLU A 80 6.06 -10.43 21.81
C GLU A 80 5.73 -9.93 20.39
N LEU A 81 4.45 -9.92 20.03
CA LEU A 81 3.95 -9.41 18.75
C LEU A 81 3.00 -8.23 18.99
N ASP A 82 3.40 -7.04 18.53
CA ASP A 82 2.53 -5.86 18.43
C ASP A 82 2.09 -5.68 16.97
N LEU A 83 0.84 -6.03 16.67
CA LEU A 83 0.27 -5.98 15.32
C LEU A 83 -0.84 -4.93 15.24
N LYS A 84 -0.66 -3.92 14.40
CA LYS A 84 -1.59 -2.80 14.24
C LYS A 84 -1.89 -2.52 12.76
N ASP A 85 -3.16 -2.31 12.46
CA ASP A 85 -3.58 -1.88 11.14
C ASP A 85 -3.20 -0.40 10.91
N SER A 86 -2.59 -0.10 9.77
CA SER A 86 -2.12 1.26 9.44
C SER A 86 -3.11 2.03 8.56
N TYR A 87 -3.54 1.42 7.45
CA TYR A 87 -4.52 1.96 6.50
C TYR A 87 -5.09 0.81 5.68
N TYR A 88 -6.21 1.06 5.00
CA TYR A 88 -6.91 0.08 4.18
C TYR A 88 -6.99 0.51 2.72
N ASN A 89 -7.27 -0.45 1.83
CA ASN A 89 -7.51 -0.18 0.43
C ASN A 89 -8.80 0.64 0.24
N MET A 90 -8.67 1.82 -0.37
CA MET A 90 -9.78 2.73 -0.60
C MET A 90 -10.86 2.21 -1.55
N LYS A 91 -10.59 1.13 -2.30
CA LYS A 91 -11.54 0.54 -3.24
C LYS A 91 -12.93 0.35 -2.62
N GLU A 92 -13.01 -0.15 -1.38
CA GLU A 92 -14.28 -0.35 -0.64
C GLU A 92 -15.09 0.95 -0.49
N LYS A 93 -14.42 2.11 -0.39
CA LYS A 93 -15.05 3.42 -0.24
C LYS A 93 -15.35 4.10 -1.58
N ILE A 94 -14.70 3.65 -2.66
CA ILE A 94 -14.87 4.19 -4.00
C ILE A 94 -15.97 3.46 -4.77
N GLU A 95 -16.09 2.14 -4.62
CA GLU A 95 -17.10 1.31 -5.30
C GLU A 95 -18.54 1.83 -5.16
N PRO A 96 -18.99 2.34 -3.99
CA PRO A 96 -20.34 2.90 -3.85
C PRO A 96 -20.57 4.20 -4.63
N VAL A 97 -19.51 4.92 -5.01
CA VAL A 97 -19.55 6.23 -5.65
C VAL A 97 -18.73 6.27 -6.94
N MET A 98 -18.71 5.16 -7.69
CA MET A 98 -17.87 4.99 -8.90
C MET A 98 -17.99 6.10 -9.94
N PHE A 99 -19.11 6.83 -9.96
CA PHE A 99 -19.30 7.99 -10.82
C PHE A 99 -18.13 9.01 -10.73
N ILE A 100 -17.46 9.15 -9.57
CA ILE A 100 -16.31 10.07 -9.44
C ILE A 100 -15.12 9.62 -10.29
N VAL A 101 -14.94 8.30 -10.43
CA VAL A 101 -13.90 7.70 -11.25
C VAL A 101 -14.31 7.76 -12.73
N ASP A 102 -15.58 7.51 -13.03
CA ASP A 102 -16.09 7.53 -14.40
C ASP A 102 -16.03 8.94 -15.01
N ILE A 103 -16.41 9.98 -14.24
CA ILE A 103 -16.24 11.39 -14.64
C ILE A 103 -14.76 11.69 -14.98
N ALA A 104 -13.84 11.25 -14.13
CA ALA A 104 -12.42 11.48 -14.36
C ALA A 104 -11.90 10.77 -15.63
N LYS A 105 -12.36 9.54 -15.90
CA LYS A 105 -11.99 8.79 -17.12
C LYS A 105 -12.53 9.46 -18.37
N GLU A 106 -13.81 9.81 -18.38
CA GLU A 106 -14.43 10.50 -19.52
C GLU A 106 -13.75 11.85 -19.79
N ALA A 107 -13.46 12.63 -18.75
CA ALA A 107 -12.72 13.89 -18.88
C ALA A 107 -11.31 13.69 -19.48
N MET A 108 -10.62 12.61 -19.10
CA MET A 108 -9.34 12.25 -19.70
C MET A 108 -9.49 11.91 -21.19
N GLU A 109 -10.48 11.10 -21.55
CA GLU A 109 -10.72 10.65 -22.94
C GLU A 109 -11.03 11.82 -23.87
N GLU A 110 -11.89 12.76 -23.44
CA GLU A 110 -12.22 13.97 -24.20
C GLU A 110 -11.01 14.89 -24.43
N LEU A 111 -10.04 14.87 -23.51
CA LEU A 111 -8.77 15.60 -23.63
C LEU A 111 -7.69 14.83 -24.41
N GLY A 112 -8.02 13.66 -24.97
CA GLY A 112 -7.07 12.79 -25.68
C GLY A 112 -6.02 12.17 -24.75
N ILE A 113 -6.33 12.02 -23.46
CA ILE A 113 -5.48 11.39 -22.45
C ILE A 113 -5.99 9.97 -22.25
N LYS A 114 -5.18 8.95 -22.58
CA LYS A 114 -5.55 7.55 -22.31
C LYS A 114 -5.57 7.28 -20.80
N PRO A 115 -6.72 6.94 -20.18
CA PRO A 115 -6.77 6.62 -18.76
C PRO A 115 -5.92 5.38 -18.44
N ARG A 116 -5.17 5.43 -17.34
CA ARG A 116 -4.39 4.31 -16.83
C ARG A 116 -4.72 4.08 -15.36
N LEU A 117 -5.42 2.99 -15.08
CA LEU A 117 -5.71 2.56 -13.72
C LEU A 117 -4.54 1.72 -13.22
N VAL A 118 -3.83 2.24 -12.24
CA VAL A 118 -2.65 1.60 -11.66
C VAL A 118 -2.90 1.41 -10.16
N PRO A 119 -2.69 0.22 -9.60
CA PRO A 119 -2.78 0.02 -8.16
C PRO A 119 -1.69 0.82 -7.45
N VAL A 120 -2.07 1.48 -6.36
CA VAL A 120 -1.10 2.12 -5.47
C VAL A 120 -0.54 1.06 -4.53
N ARG A 121 0.73 0.68 -4.71
CA ARG A 121 1.46 -0.28 -3.85
C ARG A 121 1.93 0.36 -2.53
N GLY A 122 1.08 1.18 -1.90
CA GLY A 122 1.43 2.04 -0.78
C GLY A 122 0.22 2.78 -0.22
N GLY A 123 0.47 3.70 0.71
CA GLY A 123 -0.55 4.55 1.31
C GLY A 123 -0.62 5.91 0.61
N THR A 124 -1.80 6.52 0.60
CA THR A 124 -1.99 7.92 0.19
C THR A 124 -2.93 8.60 1.17
N ASP A 125 -2.84 9.93 1.25
CA ASP A 125 -3.83 10.72 1.99
C ASP A 125 -5.24 10.49 1.45
N GLY A 126 -5.41 10.33 0.14
CA GLY A 126 -6.68 10.01 -0.50
C GLY A 126 -7.31 8.72 0.05
N ALA A 127 -6.50 7.69 0.33
CA ALA A 127 -7.00 6.47 0.96
C ALA A 127 -7.51 6.73 2.38
N ARG A 128 -6.77 7.49 3.20
CA ARG A 128 -7.20 7.85 4.55
C ARG A 128 -8.45 8.73 4.55
N LEU A 129 -8.50 9.74 3.69
CA LEU A 129 -9.65 10.62 3.51
C LEU A 129 -10.90 9.84 3.10
N SER A 130 -10.74 8.84 2.23
CA SER A 130 -11.84 7.97 1.81
C SER A 130 -12.46 7.21 2.99
N PHE A 131 -11.65 6.76 3.95
CA PHE A 131 -12.15 6.15 5.19
C PHE A 131 -12.72 7.16 6.19
N ASN A 132 -12.37 8.45 6.07
CA ASN A 132 -12.93 9.54 6.86
C ASN A 132 -14.20 10.15 6.22
N GLY A 133 -14.79 9.50 5.22
CA GLY A 133 -16.04 9.94 4.59
C GLY A 133 -15.88 10.85 3.38
N LEU A 134 -14.65 11.03 2.87
CA LEU A 134 -14.37 11.80 1.66
C LEU A 134 -13.68 10.90 0.60
N PRO A 135 -14.44 10.15 -0.23
CA PRO A 135 -13.90 9.33 -1.30
C PRO A 135 -13.01 10.16 -2.25
N CYS A 136 -11.72 9.84 -2.31
CA CYS A 136 -10.70 10.74 -2.88
C CYS A 136 -9.69 9.97 -3.74
N PRO A 137 -10.05 9.63 -5.00
CA PRO A 137 -9.11 9.01 -5.95
C PRO A 137 -7.98 9.97 -6.31
N ASN A 138 -6.84 9.40 -6.70
CA ASN A 138 -5.69 10.18 -7.14
C ASN A 138 -5.69 10.36 -8.67
N ILE A 139 -5.29 11.53 -9.15
CA ILE A 139 -5.07 11.82 -10.57
C ILE A 139 -3.58 12.07 -10.83
N PHE A 140 -3.15 11.98 -12.08
CA PHE A 140 -1.74 12.20 -12.41
C PHE A 140 -1.34 13.67 -12.26
N THR A 141 -0.07 13.91 -11.93
CA THR A 141 0.57 15.24 -11.99
C THR A 141 1.47 15.39 -13.22
N GLY A 142 1.95 14.26 -13.76
CA GLY A 142 2.92 14.21 -14.85
C GLY A 142 4.37 14.05 -14.39
N GLY A 143 4.62 14.10 -13.08
CA GLY A 143 5.95 13.90 -12.50
C GLY A 143 6.48 12.48 -12.69
N LEU A 144 7.81 12.38 -12.73
CA LEU A 144 8.57 11.15 -12.91
C LEU A 144 9.65 11.06 -11.83
N ASN A 145 10.03 9.82 -11.46
CA ASN A 145 11.16 9.53 -10.57
C ASN A 145 11.10 10.26 -9.21
N PHE A 146 9.91 10.33 -8.60
CA PHE A 146 9.71 10.95 -7.28
C PHE A 146 10.71 10.44 -6.23
N HIS A 147 11.10 11.32 -5.30
CA HIS A 147 11.98 11.01 -4.16
C HIS A 147 13.44 10.72 -4.54
N GLY A 148 13.94 11.33 -5.61
CA GLY A 148 15.33 11.15 -6.03
C GLY A 148 15.90 12.36 -6.76
N LYS A 149 17.22 12.40 -6.89
CA LYS A 149 17.94 13.45 -7.65
C LYS A 149 17.56 13.53 -9.13
N ASN A 150 16.92 12.49 -9.66
CA ASN A 150 16.46 12.39 -11.04
C ASN A 150 14.97 12.74 -11.20
N GLU A 151 14.34 13.29 -10.16
CA GLU A 151 12.95 13.74 -10.18
C GLU A 151 12.78 14.86 -11.22
N CYS A 152 11.76 14.72 -12.08
CA CYS A 152 11.48 15.71 -13.11
C CYS A 152 10.00 15.72 -13.51
N ILE A 153 9.57 16.81 -14.15
CA ILE A 153 8.19 16.97 -14.59
C ILE A 153 8.12 17.69 -15.95
N PRO A 154 7.55 17.06 -16.99
CA PRO A 154 7.33 17.73 -18.27
C PRO A 154 6.21 18.78 -18.15
N VAL A 155 6.46 20.01 -18.60
CA VAL A 155 5.48 21.12 -18.57
C VAL A 155 4.19 20.75 -19.33
N SER A 156 4.31 20.06 -20.47
CA SER A 156 3.15 19.60 -21.25
C SER A 156 2.26 18.61 -20.48
N SER A 157 2.82 17.84 -19.54
CA SER A 157 2.03 17.00 -18.65
C SER A 157 1.30 17.82 -17.58
N MET A 158 1.92 18.88 -17.05
CA MET A 158 1.27 19.80 -16.12
C MET A 158 0.08 20.51 -16.77
N GLU A 159 0.23 20.99 -18.01
CA GLU A 159 -0.86 21.61 -18.76
C GLU A 159 -2.06 20.65 -18.93
N LYS A 160 -1.79 19.37 -19.20
CA LYS A 160 -2.82 18.34 -19.28
C LYS A 160 -3.50 18.08 -17.94
N ALA A 161 -2.74 18.07 -16.84
CA ALA A 161 -3.30 17.91 -15.50
C ALA A 161 -4.23 19.09 -15.14
N THR A 162 -3.84 20.33 -15.45
CA THR A 162 -4.70 21.51 -15.25
C THR A 162 -5.99 21.44 -16.06
N LYS A 163 -5.90 21.09 -17.35
CA LYS A 163 -7.07 20.89 -18.21
C LYS A 163 -8.00 19.81 -17.67
N LEU A 164 -7.43 18.71 -17.16
CA LEU A 164 -8.20 17.62 -16.56
C LEU A 164 -9.00 18.09 -15.34
N ILE A 165 -8.39 18.84 -14.42
CA ILE A 165 -9.08 19.36 -13.23
C ILE A 165 -10.29 20.21 -13.63
N VAL A 166 -10.11 21.14 -14.57
CA VAL A 166 -11.21 21.99 -15.07
C VAL A 166 -12.31 21.13 -15.69
N ARG A 167 -11.93 20.16 -16.54
CA ARG A 167 -12.91 19.33 -17.24
C ARG A 167 -13.71 18.42 -16.30
N ILE A 168 -13.08 17.90 -15.24
CA ILE A 168 -13.78 17.15 -14.18
C ILE A 168 -14.85 18.02 -13.52
N ALA A 169 -14.55 19.28 -13.22
CA ALA A 169 -15.50 20.20 -12.60
C ALA A 169 -16.69 20.51 -13.53
N GLU A 170 -16.43 20.78 -14.82
CA GLU A 170 -17.47 20.98 -15.85
C GLU A 170 -18.39 19.76 -15.95
N LYS A 171 -17.82 18.56 -16.11
CA LYS A 171 -18.59 17.31 -16.21
C LYS A 171 -19.43 17.02 -14.97
N TYR A 172 -18.91 17.35 -13.78
CA TYR A 172 -19.70 17.21 -12.57
C TYR A 172 -20.91 18.16 -12.58
N ALA A 173 -20.74 19.40 -13.04
CA ALA A 173 -21.83 20.38 -13.14
C ALA A 173 -22.88 19.97 -14.19
N GLU A 174 -22.50 19.34 -15.30
CA GLU A 174 -23.41 18.83 -16.33
C GLU A 174 -24.33 17.69 -15.83
N ARG A 175 -23.97 17.04 -14.71
CA ARG A 175 -24.72 15.92 -14.12
C ARG A 175 -25.79 16.36 -13.12
N VAL A 176 -25.69 17.59 -12.59
CA VAL A 176 -26.56 18.14 -11.55
C VAL A 176 -27.80 18.79 -12.15
#